data_AF-A0A2N3J1J7-F1
#
_entry.id   AF-A0A2N3J1J7-F1
#
_cell.length_a   1.000
_cell.length_b   1.000
_cell.length_c   1.000
_cell.angle_alpha   90.00
_cell.angle_beta   90.00
_cell.angle_gamma   90.00
#
_symmetry.space_group_name_H-M   'P 1'
#
loop_
_entity.id
_entity.type
_entity.pdbx_description
1 polymer ?
#
loop_
_entity_poly.entity_id
_entity_poly.type
_entity_poly.pdbx_seq_one_letter_code
_entity_poly.pdbx_strand_id
1 'polypeptide(L)'
;MPNKRECREECKEECGELEYRESESVLQQGVARGLLVALWLGIAASPLLLLVAATMLLGWLLLGDQGLLHYWPPLLLVGGVTGAVAGGWLAERVRLRHGLLAFYARLMNNPELNR
;
A
#
# COMPACT_ATOMS: atom_id res chain seq x y z
N MET A 1 -6.12 -0.20 55.75
CA MET A 1 -5.86 -1.33 54.83
C MET A 1 -6.94 -1.29 53.77
N PRO A 2 -6.59 -1.17 52.48
CA PRO A 2 -7.58 -1.09 51.41
C PRO A 2 -8.43 -2.36 51.37
N ASN A 3 -9.72 -2.19 51.11
CA ASN A 3 -10.70 -3.27 51.11
C ASN A 3 -10.44 -4.19 49.90
N LYS A 4 -10.35 -5.51 50.12
CA LYS A 4 -10.05 -6.51 49.06
C LYS A 4 -11.01 -6.45 47.86
N ARG A 5 -12.19 -5.86 48.02
CA ARG A 5 -13.16 -5.66 46.93
C ARG A 5 -12.79 -4.46 46.04
N GLU A 6 -12.35 -3.37 46.64
CA GLU A 6 -11.92 -2.15 45.94
C GLU A 6 -10.71 -2.43 45.02
N CYS A 7 -9.68 -3.12 45.54
CA CYS A 7 -8.54 -3.53 44.71
C CYS A 7 -8.91 -4.49 43.56
N ARG A 8 -10.01 -5.23 43.67
CA ARG A 8 -10.45 -6.16 42.61
C ARG A 8 -11.16 -5.40 41.49
N GLU A 9 -11.87 -4.33 41.81
CA GLU A 9 -12.57 -3.50 40.83
C GLU A 9 -11.59 -2.61 40.07
N GLU A 10 -10.65 -1.95 40.75
CA GLU A 10 -9.59 -1.17 40.10
C GLU A 10 -8.77 -2.03 39.12
N CYS A 11 -8.38 -3.23 39.53
CA CYS A 11 -7.58 -4.14 38.69
C CYS A 11 -8.38 -4.66 37.48
N LYS A 12 -9.72 -4.66 37.56
CA LYS A 12 -10.60 -5.08 36.46
C LYS A 12 -10.83 -3.94 35.46
N GLU A 13 -10.91 -2.69 35.94
CA GLU A 13 -10.94 -1.50 35.08
C GLU A 13 -9.62 -1.30 34.34
N GLU A 14 -8.48 -1.39 35.02
CA GLU A 14 -7.15 -1.27 34.38
C GLU A 14 -6.94 -2.34 33.30
N CYS A 15 -7.38 -3.57 33.56
CA CYS A 15 -7.28 -4.66 32.58
C CYS A 15 -8.15 -4.41 31.33
N GLY A 16 -9.33 -3.80 31.51
CA GLY A 16 -10.22 -3.42 30.42
C GLY A 16 -9.69 -2.25 29.59
N GLU A 17 -9.08 -1.25 30.23
CA GLU A 17 -8.45 -0.13 29.51
C GLU A 17 -7.22 -0.56 28.70
N LEU A 18 -6.43 -1.50 29.20
CA LEU A 18 -5.28 -2.07 28.48
C LEU A 18 -5.71 -2.82 27.22
N GLU A 19 -6.76 -3.65 27.32
CA GLU A 19 -7.28 -4.43 26.19
C GLU A 19 -7.92 -3.54 25.11
N TYR A 20 -8.58 -2.46 25.53
CA TYR A 20 -9.14 -1.44 24.65
C TYR A 20 -8.02 -0.68 23.90
N ARG A 21 -6.96 -0.26 24.61
CA ARG A 21 -5.81 0.45 24.03
C ARG A 21 -5.00 -0.44 23.08
N GLU A 22 -4.86 -1.72 23.40
CA GLU A 22 -4.25 -2.71 22.51
C GLU A 22 -5.07 -2.84 21.21
N SER A 23 -6.39 -2.98 21.32
CA SER A 23 -7.30 -3.07 20.18
C SER A 23 -7.25 -1.84 19.26
N GLU A 24 -7.22 -0.62 19.82
CA GLU A 24 -7.03 0.62 19.05
C GLU A 24 -5.68 0.64 18.33
N SER A 25 -4.60 0.20 18.99
CA SER A 25 -3.26 0.17 18.40
C SER A 25 -3.14 -0.81 17.23
N VAL A 26 -3.82 -1.96 17.31
CA VAL A 26 -3.88 -2.96 16.24
C VAL A 26 -4.68 -2.43 15.05
N LEU A 27 -5.79 -1.71 15.31
CA LEU A 27 -6.59 -1.05 14.29
C LEU A 27 -5.80 0.06 13.58
N GLN A 28 -5.13 0.93 14.33
CA GLN A 28 -4.24 1.97 13.80
C GLN A 28 -3.10 1.37 12.96
N GLN A 29 -2.47 0.28 13.43
CA GLN A 29 -1.46 -0.44 12.65
C GLN A 29 -2.04 -1.06 11.36
N GLY A 30 -3.24 -1.61 11.42
CA GLY A 30 -3.94 -2.15 10.26
C GLY A 30 -4.23 -1.08 9.22
N VAL A 31 -4.73 0.08 9.66
CA VAL A 31 -5.02 1.23 8.80
C VAL A 31 -3.75 1.81 8.19
N ALA A 32 -2.68 1.99 8.98
CA ALA A 32 -1.40 2.48 8.50
C ALA A 32 -0.77 1.54 7.45
N ARG A 33 -0.85 0.23 7.68
CA ARG A 33 -0.39 -0.79 6.72
C ARG A 33 -1.26 -0.78 5.46
N GLY A 34 -2.57 -0.65 5.59
CA GLY A 34 -3.50 -0.54 4.46
C GLY A 34 -3.22 0.69 3.59
N LEU A 35 -2.99 1.85 4.21
CA LEU A 35 -2.62 3.09 3.51
C LEU A 35 -1.29 2.97 2.79
N LEU A 36 -0.29 2.35 3.43
CA LEU A 36 1.01 2.06 2.81
C LEU A 36 0.84 1.18 1.57
N VAL A 37 0.05 0.10 1.67
CA VAL A 37 -0.24 -0.80 0.55
C VAL A 37 -0.95 -0.05 -0.58
N ALA A 38 -1.95 0.77 -0.26
CA ALA A 38 -2.67 1.56 -1.26
C ALA A 38 -1.76 2.60 -1.95
N LEU A 39 -0.87 3.24 -1.21
CA LEU A 39 0.11 4.18 -1.75
C LEU A 39 1.10 3.47 -2.68
N TRP A 40 1.59 2.29 -2.28
CA TRP A 40 2.41 1.43 -3.12
C TRP A 40 1.69 0.99 -4.39
N LEU A 41 0.42 0.60 -4.25
CA LEU A 41 -0.41 0.18 -5.37
C LEU A 41 -0.64 1.36 -6.33
N GLY A 42 -0.85 2.56 -5.82
CA GLY A 42 -0.97 3.79 -6.60
C GLY A 42 0.32 4.13 -7.36
N ILE A 43 1.47 4.05 -6.69
CA ILE A 43 2.78 4.28 -7.32
C ILE A 43 3.07 3.22 -8.40
N ALA A 44 2.69 1.96 -8.17
CA ALA A 44 2.83 0.88 -9.15
C ALA A 44 1.81 0.97 -10.29
N ALA A 45 0.61 1.50 -10.03
CA ALA A 45 -0.44 1.71 -11.03
C ALA A 45 -0.15 2.91 -11.93
N SER A 46 0.54 3.93 -11.43
CA SER A 46 0.92 5.14 -12.18
C SER A 46 1.65 4.84 -13.51
N PRO A 47 2.72 4.02 -13.57
CA PRO A 47 3.37 3.66 -14.83
C PRO A 47 2.48 2.82 -15.76
N LEU A 48 1.56 2.02 -15.21
CA LEU A 48 0.61 1.23 -15.98
C LEU A 48 -0.41 2.15 -16.68
N LEU A 49 -0.98 3.11 -15.94
CA LEU A 49 -1.85 4.15 -16.49
C LEU A 49 -1.13 5.03 -17.52
N LEU A 50 0.13 5.41 -17.26
CA LEU A 50 0.96 6.17 -18.19
C LEU A 50 1.20 5.42 -19.50
N LEU A 51 1.50 4.12 -19.45
CA LEU A 51 1.72 3.31 -20.65
C LEU A 51 0.44 3.09 -21.45
N VAL A 52 -0.68 2.85 -20.76
CA VAL A 52 -2.00 2.77 -21.41
C VAL A 52 -2.36 4.10 -22.08
N ALA A 53 -2.15 5.23 -21.39
CA ALA A 53 -2.38 6.55 -21.96
C ALA A 53 -1.45 6.82 -23.16
N ALA A 54 -0.16 6.49 -23.05
CA ALA A 54 0.81 6.70 -24.12
C ALA A 54 0.48 5.85 -25.35
N THR A 55 0.07 4.59 -25.18
CA THR A 55 -0.33 3.72 -26.29
C THR A 55 -1.62 4.18 -26.96
N MET A 56 -2.59 4.68 -26.19
CA MET A 56 -3.80 5.32 -26.75
C MET A 56 -3.48 6.59 -27.53
N LEU A 57 -2.60 7.46 -27.00
CA LEU A 57 -2.16 8.68 -27.68
C LEU A 57 -1.40 8.39 -28.97
N LEU A 58 -0.49 7.41 -28.96
CA LEU A 58 0.23 6.94 -30.14
C LEU A 58 -0.72 6.34 -31.18
N GLY A 59 -1.67 5.51 -30.74
CA GLY A 59 -2.71 4.95 -31.59
C GLY A 59 -3.53 6.06 -32.24
N TRP A 60 -3.85 7.12 -31.50
CA TRP A 60 -4.62 8.24 -32.02
C TRP A 60 -3.82 9.05 -33.04
N LEU A 61 -2.54 9.31 -32.75
CA LEU A 61 -1.66 10.06 -33.64
C LEU A 61 -1.39 9.32 -34.97
N LEU A 62 -1.28 7.99 -34.93
CA LEU A 62 -0.93 7.16 -36.10
C LEU A 62 -2.15 6.74 -36.91
N LEU A 63 -3.27 6.40 -36.27
CA LEU A 63 -4.46 5.84 -36.92
C LEU A 63 -5.63 6.82 -37.03
N GLY A 64 -5.55 7.98 -36.38
CA GLY A 64 -6.67 8.92 -36.28
C GLY A 64 -7.84 8.35 -35.48
N ASP A 65 -8.94 9.09 -35.41
CA ASP A 65 -10.09 8.76 -34.56
C ASP A 65 -10.79 7.46 -34.96
N GLN A 66 -11.00 7.26 -36.27
CA GLN A 66 -11.71 6.08 -36.78
C GLN A 66 -10.87 4.81 -36.71
N GLY A 67 -9.56 4.93 -36.92
CA GLY A 67 -8.67 3.79 -36.74
C GLY A 67 -8.44 3.47 -35.26
N LEU A 68 -8.41 4.46 -34.37
CA LEU A 68 -8.35 4.22 -32.93
C LEU A 68 -9.59 3.44 -32.45
N LEU A 69 -10.80 3.82 -32.87
CA LEU A 69 -12.04 3.10 -32.52
C LEU A 69 -12.12 1.69 -33.13
N HIS A 70 -11.35 1.39 -34.17
CA HIS A 70 -11.28 0.04 -34.71
C HIS A 70 -10.26 -0.83 -33.95
N TYR A 71 -9.14 -0.23 -33.53
CA TYR A 71 -8.03 -0.94 -32.90
C TYR A 71 -7.89 -0.69 -31.38
N TRP A 72 -8.89 -0.06 -30.72
CA TRP A 72 -8.84 0.19 -29.28
C TRP A 72 -8.71 -1.10 -28.44
N PRO A 73 -9.34 -2.25 -28.78
CA PRO A 73 -9.17 -3.46 -27.98
C PRO A 73 -7.73 -4.00 -28.01
N PRO A 74 -7.06 -4.17 -29.17
CA PRO A 74 -5.67 -4.59 -29.20
C PRO A 74 -4.72 -3.53 -28.64
N LEU A 75 -4.99 -2.23 -28.82
CA LEU A 75 -4.19 -1.16 -28.22
C LEU A 75 -4.25 -1.19 -26.68
N LEU A 76 -5.43 -1.44 -26.09
CA LEU A 76 -5.56 -1.67 -24.64
C LEU A 76 -4.87 -2.94 -24.18
N LEU A 77 -4.94 -4.01 -24.96
CA LEU A 77 -4.25 -5.26 -24.64
C LEU A 77 -2.73 -5.05 -24.62
N VAL A 78 -2.18 -4.40 -25.64
CA VAL A 78 -0.75 -4.09 -25.72
C VAL A 78 -0.34 -3.13 -24.61
N GLY A 79 -1.05 -2.01 -24.44
CA GLY A 79 -0.76 -1.05 -23.37
C GLY A 79 -0.91 -1.64 -21.98
N GLY A 80 -1.93 -2.46 -21.77
CA GLY A 80 -2.22 -3.13 -20.51
C GLY A 80 -1.20 -4.22 -20.16
N VAL A 81 -0.83 -5.08 -21.12
CA VAL A 81 0.21 -6.11 -20.90
C VAL A 81 1.56 -5.46 -20.69
N THR A 82 1.94 -4.48 -21.51
CA THR A 82 3.22 -3.78 -21.38
C THR A 82 3.26 -2.99 -20.07
N GLY A 83 2.15 -2.34 -19.71
CA GLY A 83 1.97 -1.63 -18.44
C GLY A 83 1.99 -2.55 -17.23
N ALA A 84 1.42 -3.76 -17.32
CA ALA A 84 1.46 -4.77 -16.26
C ALA A 84 2.87 -5.34 -16.08
N VAL A 85 3.60 -5.60 -17.16
CA VAL A 85 5.00 -6.04 -17.09
C VAL A 85 5.89 -4.93 -16.53
N ALA A 86 5.76 -3.70 -17.02
CA ALA A 86 6.54 -2.57 -16.52
C ALA A 86 6.20 -2.22 -15.07
N GLY A 87 4.91 -2.22 -14.71
CA GLY A 87 4.43 -1.98 -13.36
C GLY A 87 4.83 -3.10 -12.39
N GLY A 88 4.74 -4.36 -12.81
CA GLY A 88 5.21 -5.52 -12.05
C GLY A 88 6.72 -5.52 -11.88
N TRP A 89 7.47 -5.22 -12.94
CA TRP A 89 8.93 -5.07 -12.88
C TRP A 89 9.34 -3.90 -11.99
N LEU A 90 8.63 -2.77 -12.05
CA LEU A 90 8.89 -1.63 -11.18
C LEU A 90 8.54 -1.96 -9.73
N ALA A 91 7.40 -2.61 -9.47
CA ALA A 91 7.04 -3.07 -8.13
C ALA A 91 8.11 -4.02 -7.57
N GLU A 92 8.57 -4.99 -8.37
CA GLU A 92 9.62 -5.94 -7.99
C GLU A 92 10.96 -5.23 -7.78
N ARG A 93 11.34 -4.32 -8.68
CA ARG A 93 12.57 -3.52 -8.59
C ARG A 93 12.56 -2.61 -7.39
N VAL A 94 11.43 -2.00 -7.08
CA VAL A 94 11.33 -1.11 -5.95
C VAL A 94 11.33 -1.93 -4.65
N ARG A 95 10.67 -3.10 -4.63
CA ARG A 95 10.74 -4.09 -3.53
C ARG A 95 12.15 -4.66 -3.30
N LEU A 96 12.93 -4.84 -4.37
CA LEU A 96 14.31 -5.36 -4.33
C LEU A 96 15.37 -4.27 -4.08
N ARG A 97 15.21 -3.06 -4.63
CA ARG A 97 16.18 -1.95 -4.45
C ARG A 97 15.93 -1.14 -3.19
N HIS A 98 14.67 -0.90 -2.83
CA HIS A 98 14.35 -0.30 -1.54
C HIS A 98 14.12 -1.46 -0.60
N GLY A 99 15.19 -1.93 0.05
CA GLY A 99 15.10 -2.72 1.26
C GLY A 99 14.40 -1.92 2.37
N LEU A 100 13.19 -1.43 2.12
CA LEU A 100 12.34 -0.63 2.96
C LEU A 100 11.71 -1.54 4.00
N LEU A 101 11.45 -2.81 3.69
CA LEU A 101 11.16 -3.83 4.71
C LEU A 101 12.37 -4.11 5.61
N ALA A 102 13.59 -4.21 5.06
CA ALA A 102 14.81 -4.40 5.85
C ALA A 102 15.21 -3.14 6.65
N PHE A 103 14.96 -1.95 6.10
CA PHE A 103 15.24 -0.66 6.70
C PHE A 103 14.17 -0.29 7.72
N TYR A 104 12.89 -0.54 7.43
CA TYR A 104 11.78 -0.38 8.38
C TYR A 104 11.88 -1.41 9.50
N ALA A 105 12.26 -2.66 9.22
CA ALA A 105 12.58 -3.63 10.27
C ALA A 105 13.79 -3.18 11.11
N ARG A 106 14.80 -2.56 10.50
CA ARG A 106 15.96 -2.01 11.23
C ARG A 106 15.62 -0.71 11.99
N LEU A 107 14.63 0.06 11.54
CA LEU A 107 14.15 1.28 12.19
C LEU A 107 13.20 0.96 13.37
N MET A 108 12.29 -0.01 13.19
CA MET A 108 11.41 -0.53 14.25
C MET A 108 12.16 -1.32 15.32
N ASN A 109 13.29 -1.92 14.96
CA ASN A 109 14.13 -2.68 15.88
C ASN A 109 15.28 -1.83 16.47
N ASN A 110 15.16 -0.50 16.39
CA ASN A 110 16.14 0.43 16.91
C ASN A 110 15.69 0.92 18.31
N PRO A 111 16.45 0.62 19.38
CA PRO A 111 16.06 0.97 20.75
C PRO A 111 16.07 2.48 21.03
N GLU A 112 16.73 3.28 20.19
CA GLU A 112 16.79 4.74 20.30
C GLU A 112 15.43 5.44 20.04
N LEU A 113 14.48 4.77 19.38
CA LEU A 113 13.15 5.33 19.08
C LEU A 113 12.08 4.94 20.12
N ASN A 114 12.39 4.00 21.02
CA ASN A 114 11.50 3.54 22.08
C ASN A 114 11.82 4.19 23.45
N ARG A 115 12.48 5.35 23.44
CA ARG A 115 12.83 6.16 24.60
C ARG A 115 12.18 7.53 24.49
#